data_AF-A0A7K2IWY3-F1
#
_entry.id   AF-A0A7K2IWY3-F1
#
_cell.length_a   1.000
_cell.length_b   1.000
_cell.length_c   1.000
_cell.angle_alpha   90.00
_cell.angle_beta   90.00
_cell.angle_gamma   90.00
#
_symmetry.space_group_name_H-M   'P 1'
#
loop_
_entity.id
_entity.type
_entity.pdbx_description
1 polymer ?
#
loop_
_entity_poly.entity_id
_entity_poly.type
_entity_poly.pdbx_seq_one_letter_code
_entity_poly.pdbx_strand_id
1 'polypeptide(L)'
;MADAHHEEHDDHGNTVSAWFLTISWIVAWTVAAIAVIAGGSLLTWTIIALAASVVLSIIAGVMKKAGLGRKEPRPIPPTREEWEAGRKAAATSGN
;
A
#
# COMPACT_ATOMS: atom_id res chain seq x y z
N MET A 1 18.80 22.61 -11.18
CA MET A 1 18.30 22.05 -9.92
C MET A 1 17.22 21.03 -10.24
N ALA A 2 17.61 19.87 -10.77
CA ALA A 2 16.69 18.82 -11.21
C ALA A 2 16.35 17.81 -10.10
N ASP A 3 16.92 17.98 -8.91
CA ASP A 3 16.91 16.97 -7.85
C ASP A 3 15.66 17.07 -6.95
N ALA A 4 14.94 18.19 -6.97
CA ALA A 4 13.76 18.41 -6.12
C ALA A 4 12.49 17.71 -6.61
N HIS A 5 12.45 17.23 -7.86
CA HIS A 5 11.28 16.56 -8.44
C HIS A 5 11.29 15.04 -8.34
N HIS A 6 12.30 14.43 -7.70
CA HIS A 6 12.37 12.97 -7.52
C HIS A 6 12.04 12.51 -6.09
N GLU A 7 12.13 13.39 -5.09
CA GLU A 7 11.87 13.01 -3.70
C GLU A 7 10.37 12.80 -3.41
N GLU A 8 9.49 13.56 -4.07
CA GLU A 8 8.03 13.38 -3.94
C GLU A 8 7.59 12.00 -4.48
N HIS A 9 8.28 11.55 -5.56
CA HIS A 9 8.41 10.19 -6.15
C HIS A 9 8.36 8.96 -5.23
N ASP A 10 9.08 9.00 -4.11
CA ASP A 10 9.45 7.74 -3.45
C ASP A 10 8.46 7.31 -2.36
N ASP A 11 7.67 8.23 -1.83
CA ASP A 11 6.69 7.94 -0.77
C ASP A 11 5.26 7.88 -1.29
N HIS A 12 5.01 7.11 -2.36
CA HIS A 12 3.67 6.91 -2.95
C HIS A 12 2.93 5.68 -2.39
N GLY A 13 3.50 5.01 -1.38
CA GLY A 13 3.01 3.70 -0.91
C GLY A 13 3.78 2.50 -1.48
N ASN A 14 4.85 2.77 -2.25
CA ASN A 14 5.85 1.79 -2.67
C ASN A 14 6.81 1.43 -1.51
N THR A 15 6.27 0.96 -0.38
CA THR A 15 7.10 0.69 0.82
C THR A 15 7.41 -0.78 0.97
N VAL A 16 8.51 -1.11 1.65
CA VAL A 16 8.91 -2.50 1.92
C VAL A 16 7.80 -3.25 2.68
N SER A 17 7.18 -2.60 3.68
CA SER A 17 6.07 -3.21 4.42
C SER A 17 4.85 -3.50 3.53
N ALA A 18 4.56 -2.64 2.55
CA ALA A 18 3.43 -2.83 1.64
C ALA A 18 3.69 -4.00 0.69
N TRP A 19 4.86 -4.04 0.04
CA TRP A 19 5.24 -5.13 -0.86
C TRP A 19 5.36 -6.48 -0.17
N PHE A 20 5.88 -6.50 1.06
CA PHE A 20 5.87 -7.71 1.88
C PHE A 20 4.45 -8.28 2.00
N LEU A 21 3.47 -7.45 2.37
CA LEU A 21 2.09 -7.90 2.53
C LEU A 21 1.50 -8.39 1.20
N THR A 22 1.67 -7.62 0.13
CA THR A 22 1.17 -7.96 -1.20
C THR A 22 1.73 -9.30 -1.68
N ILE A 23 3.05 -9.47 -1.66
CA ILE A 23 3.71 -10.69 -2.14
C ILE A 23 3.34 -11.88 -1.25
N SER A 24 3.38 -11.71 0.07
CA SER A 24 3.08 -12.81 0.99
C SER A 24 1.63 -13.29 0.87
N TRP A 25 0.66 -12.40 0.63
CA TRP A 25 -0.72 -12.79 0.31
C TRP A 25 -0.81 -13.53 -1.02
N ILE A 26 -0.18 -13.03 -2.08
CA ILE A 26 -0.14 -13.74 -3.37
C ILE A 26 0.38 -15.16 -3.18
N VAL A 27 1.48 -15.33 -2.45
CA VAL A 27 2.07 -16.64 -2.15
C VAL A 27 1.11 -17.51 -1.34
N ALA A 28 0.53 -17.00 -0.25
CA ALA A 28 -0.37 -17.76 0.62
C ALA A 28 -1.59 -18.29 -0.16
N TRP A 29 -2.22 -17.45 -0.97
CA TRP A 29 -3.38 -17.83 -1.77
C TRP A 29 -3.02 -18.72 -2.96
N THR A 30 -1.83 -18.53 -3.55
CA THR A 30 -1.32 -19.44 -4.59
C THR A 30 -1.09 -20.84 -4.04
N VAL A 31 -0.47 -20.97 -2.86
CA VAL A 31 -0.26 -22.26 -2.19
C VAL A 31 -1.60 -22.92 -1.86
N ALA A 32 -2.57 -22.17 -1.33
CA ALA A 32 -3.90 -22.69 -1.04
C ALA A 32 -4.62 -23.18 -2.30
N ALA A 33 -4.57 -22.40 -3.39
CA ALA A 33 -5.15 -22.79 -4.68
C ALA A 33 -4.52 -24.08 -5.23
N ILE A 34 -3.18 -24.18 -5.23
CA ILE A 34 -2.46 -25.38 -5.65
C ILE A 34 -2.87 -26.59 -4.81
N ALA A 35 -2.97 -26.43 -3.49
CA ALA A 35 -3.34 -27.52 -2.60
C ALA A 35 -4.78 -28.00 -2.81
N VAL A 36 -5.71 -27.09 -3.13
CA VAL A 36 -7.08 -27.45 -3.51
C VAL A 36 -7.10 -28.19 -4.86
N ILE A 37 -6.36 -27.71 -5.86
CA ILE A 37 -6.24 -28.38 -7.17
C ILE A 37 -5.67 -29.79 -7.01
N ALA A 38 -4.74 -30.00 -6.07
CA ALA A 38 -4.16 -31.30 -5.73
C ALA A 38 -5.10 -32.23 -4.92
N GLY A 39 -6.39 -31.87 -4.77
CA GLY A 39 -7.40 -32.68 -4.06
C GLY A 39 -7.60 -32.32 -2.59
N GLY A 40 -7.00 -31.22 -2.12
CA GLY A 40 -7.22 -30.71 -0.77
C GLY A 40 -8.63 -30.14 -0.57
N SER A 41 -9.14 -30.21 0.66
CA SER A 41 -10.42 -29.61 1.04
C SER A 41 -10.42 -28.10 0.84
N LEU A 42 -11.37 -27.59 0.03
CA LEU A 42 -11.54 -26.16 -0.24
C LEU A 42 -11.70 -25.36 1.06
N LEU A 43 -12.57 -25.80 1.97
CA LEU A 43 -12.83 -25.11 3.22
C LEU A 43 -11.58 -25.05 4.10
N THR A 44 -10.87 -26.16 4.23
CA THR A 44 -9.66 -26.26 5.06
C THR A 44 -8.57 -25.31 4.56
N TRP A 45 -8.23 -25.36 3.27
CA TRP A 45 -7.18 -24.52 2.70
C TRP A 45 -7.55 -23.03 2.66
N THR A 46 -8.84 -22.71 2.52
CA THR A 46 -9.34 -21.34 2.63
C THR A 46 -9.14 -20.80 4.05
N ILE A 47 -9.50 -21.57 5.09
CA ILE A 47 -9.31 -21.17 6.49
C ILE A 47 -7.82 -20.97 6.78
N ILE A 48 -6.95 -21.87 6.31
CA ILE A 48 -5.50 -21.74 6.46
C ILE A 48 -4.98 -20.45 5.79
N ALA A 49 -5.39 -20.17 4.55
CA ALA A 49 -4.98 -18.96 3.83
C ALA A 49 -5.45 -17.68 4.52
N LEU A 50 -6.68 -17.67 5.07
CA LEU A 50 -7.21 -16.55 5.85
C LEU A 50 -6.42 -16.33 7.14
N ALA A 51 -6.17 -17.40 7.90
CA ALA A 51 -5.39 -17.32 9.13
C ALA A 51 -3.96 -16.80 8.85
N ALA A 52 -3.31 -17.31 7.80
CA ALA A 52 -2.02 -16.82 7.35
C ALA A 52 -2.09 -15.34 6.95
N SER A 53 -3.14 -14.92 6.23
CA SER A 53 -3.32 -13.52 5.80
C SER A 53 -3.41 -12.56 6.99
N VAL A 54 -4.08 -12.96 8.07
CA VAL A 54 -4.15 -12.18 9.32
C VAL A 54 -2.78 -12.04 9.96
N VAL A 55 -2.03 -13.14 10.11
CA VAL A 55 -0.67 -13.11 10.68
C VAL A 55 0.26 -12.22 9.86
N LEU A 56 0.24 -12.35 8.53
CA LEU A 56 1.04 -11.53 7.63
C LEU A 56 0.68 -10.04 7.72
N SER A 57 -0.60 -9.72 7.90
CA SER A 57 -1.05 -8.33 8.11
C SER A 57 -0.51 -7.73 9.40
N ILE A 58 -0.47 -8.53 10.48
CA ILE A 58 0.12 -8.11 11.76
C ILE A 58 1.61 -7.82 11.58
N ILE A 59 2.35 -8.71 10.90
CA ILE A 59 3.78 -8.52 10.63
C ILE A 59 4.02 -7.25 9.80
N ALA A 60 3.24 -7.02 8.73
CA ALA A 60 3.34 -5.80 7.93
C ALA A 60 3.06 -4.54 8.76
N GLY A 61 2.10 -4.61 9.69
CA GLY A 61 1.83 -3.55 10.67
C GLY A 61 3.02 -3.27 11.60
N VAL A 62 3.72 -4.31 12.07
CA VAL A 62 4.94 -4.18 12.86
C VAL A 62 6.08 -3.58 12.04
N MET A 63 6.27 -4.02 10.79
CA MET A 63 7.26 -3.45 9.87
C MET A 63 7.04 -1.96 9.64
N LYS A 64 5.78 -1.53 9.48
CA LYS A 64 5.42 -0.12 9.39
C LYS A 64 5.84 0.66 10.63
N LYS A 65 5.61 0.11 11.83
CA LYS A 65 6.06 0.72 13.11
C LYS A 65 7.58 0.76 13.25
N ALA A 66 8.30 -0.16 12.62
CA ALA A 66 9.76 -0.19 12.57
C ALA A 66 10.35 0.74 11.49
N GLY A 67 9.55 1.60 10.86
CA GLY A 67 10.03 2.56 9.86
C GLY A 67 10.15 2.01 8.43
N LEU A 68 9.67 0.79 8.17
CA LEU A 68 9.65 0.19 6.83
C LEU A 68 8.37 0.54 6.03
N GLY A 69 7.54 1.43 6.59
CA GLY A 69 6.36 2.00 5.96
C GLY A 69 6.62 3.36 5.34
N ARG A 70 5.54 4.11 5.04
CA ARG A 70 5.64 5.49 4.55
C ARG A 70 6.42 6.34 5.55
N LYS A 71 7.26 7.24 5.05
CA LYS A 71 8.03 8.18 5.88
C LYS A 71 7.13 9.35 6.29
N GLU A 72 6.31 9.82 5.38
CA GLU A 72 5.39 10.92 5.57
C GLU A 72 3.92 10.45 5.60
N PRO A 73 3.07 11.09 6.41
CA PRO A 73 1.63 10.94 6.30
C PRO A 73 1.16 11.11 4.85
N ARG A 74 0.09 10.42 4.46
CA ARG A 74 -0.46 10.63 3.12
C ARG A 74 -0.86 12.10 2.96
N PRO A 75 -0.48 12.75 1.85
CA PRO A 75 -1.01 14.06 1.52
C PRO A 75 -2.54 14.00 1.54
N ILE A 76 -3.15 14.97 2.21
CA ILE A 76 -4.60 15.15 2.19
C ILE A 76 -4.89 15.95 0.92
N PRO A 77 -5.70 15.44 -0.02
CA PRO A 77 -6.09 16.22 -1.19
C PRO A 77 -6.73 17.52 -0.74
N PRO A 78 -6.47 18.65 -1.43
CA PRO A 78 -7.08 19.92 -1.07
C PRO A 78 -8.60 19.79 -1.14
N THR A 79 -9.28 20.49 -0.23
CA THR A 79 -10.73 20.64 -0.31
C THR A 79 -11.11 21.36 -1.60
N ARG A 80 -12.37 21.25 -2.01
CA ARG A 80 -12.85 21.91 -3.22
C ARG A 80 -12.61 23.43 -3.17
N GLU A 81 -12.84 24.05 -2.02
CA GLU A 81 -12.66 25.49 -1.82
C GLU A 81 -11.17 25.89 -1.93
N GLU A 82 -10.26 25.12 -1.33
CA GLU A 82 -8.81 25.32 -1.44
C GLU A 82 -8.32 25.11 -2.88
N TRP A 83 -8.85 24.11 -3.58
CA TRP A 83 -8.52 23.87 -4.98
C TRP A 83 -9.01 24.99 -5.89
N GLU A 84 -10.23 25.49 -5.67
CA GLU A 84 -10.79 26.62 -6.40
C GLU A 84 -10.04 27.92 -6.11
N ALA A 85 -9.63 28.16 -4.86
CA ALA A 85 -8.81 29.30 -4.46
C ALA A 85 -7.40 29.22 -5.09
N GLY A 86 -6.77 28.06 -5.05
CA GLY A 86 -5.46 27.80 -5.67
C GLY A 86 -5.48 28.04 -7.17
N ARG A 87 -6.52 27.57 -7.88
CA ARG A 87 -6.68 27.86 -9.31
C ARG A 87 -6.84 29.35 -9.61
N LYS A 88 -7.65 30.07 -8.82
CA LYS A 88 -7.86 31.51 -9.01
C LYS A 88 -6.57 32.30 -8.76
N ALA A 89 -5.80 31.92 -7.74
CA ALA A 89 -4.50 32.51 -7.43
C ALA A 89 -3.46 32.25 -8.55
N ALA A 90 -3.41 31.02 -9.08
CA ALA A 90 -2.55 30.67 -10.22
C ALA A 90 -2.93 31.45 -11.50
N ALA A 91 -4.22 31.67 -11.75
CA ALA A 91 -4.69 32.47 -12.89
C ALA A 91 -4.35 33.96 -12.76
N THR A 92 -4.20 34.47 -11.53
CA THR A 92 -3.93 35.90 -11.27
C THR A 92 -2.44 36.22 -11.24
N SER A 93 -1.59 35.24 -10.92
CA SER A 93 -0.12 35.37 -10.84
C SER A 93 0.62 35.12 -12.16
N GLY A 94 -0.11 34.77 -13.22
CA GLY A 94 0.42 34.57 -14.58
C GLY A 94 0.41 35.83 -15.47
N ASN A 95 0.07 37.00 -14.93
CA ASN A 95 0.19 38.33 -15.56
C ASN A 95 1.25 39.16 -14.84
#